data_AF-A0A932JL33-F1
#
_entry.id   AF-A0A932JL33-F1
#
_cell.length_a   1.000
_cell.length_b   1.000
_cell.length_c   1.000
_cell.angle_alpha   90.00
_cell.angle_beta   90.00
_cell.angle_gamma   90.00
#
_symmetry.space_group_name_H-M   'P 1'
#
loop_
_entity.id
_entity.type
_entity.pdbx_description
1 polymer ?
#
loop_
_entity_poly.entity_id
_entity_poly.type
_entity_poly.pdbx_seq_one_letter_code
_entity_poly.pdbx_strand_id
1 'polypeptide(L)'
;MNLRNDVQHFQDGLFIWDIPTFNEKVVREVILNAVSHRDYKTAGSIWIKQYSREIIVASPGGFPSGINAKNMLWKQQPQNRRIAEVFAKCGLVERAGQGADRIFEESIKQGKLLPDFSHTDEHEVVLTLNGEIQDENFLRFLERVGQEQLSSLTTEDFLVLHLVHRNRPIPSVPTDLKIRLHHLVHLGIIEQVGSERKAQYMLCKKYYVGAGRIYTKNRGVDRENNKKLLLEYILANAQNGSKLSQLCPVLPLLSERQVQELLKELKTQGLIYIKGMTKSSLWFPITTPMDKTPCNSV
;
A
#
# COMPACT_ATOMS: atom_id res chain seq x y z
N MET A 1 -10.36 21.71 21.09
CA MET A 1 -11.26 21.85 19.93
C MET A 1 -10.42 21.71 18.66
N ASN A 2 -10.66 20.65 17.88
CA ASN A 2 -9.92 20.34 16.64
C ASN A 2 -10.78 20.73 15.41
N LEU A 3 -11.19 22.01 15.34
CA LEU A 3 -12.28 22.51 14.49
C LEU A 3 -12.07 22.39 12.97
N ARG A 4 -10.87 22.01 12.54
CA ARG A 4 -10.49 21.84 11.11
C ARG A 4 -9.93 20.45 10.81
N ASN A 5 -10.10 19.51 11.73
CA ASN A 5 -9.69 18.12 11.54
C ASN A 5 -10.95 17.26 11.52
N ASP A 6 -11.47 17.05 10.31
CA ASP A 6 -12.67 16.25 10.11
C ASP A 6 -12.42 14.80 10.51
N VAL A 7 -13.47 14.11 10.90
CA VAL A 7 -13.44 12.68 11.21
C VAL A 7 -13.97 11.90 10.01
N GLN A 8 -13.31 10.80 9.69
CA GLN A 8 -13.78 9.82 8.72
C GLN A 8 -14.44 8.67 9.47
N HIS A 9 -15.67 8.35 9.09
CA HIS A 9 -16.42 7.26 9.69
C HIS A 9 -16.19 5.98 8.91
N PHE A 10 -15.63 4.99 9.59
CA PHE A 10 -15.36 3.67 9.04
C PHE A 10 -16.26 2.65 9.73
N GLN A 11 -17.16 2.02 8.98
CA GLN A 11 -18.11 1.05 9.54
C GLN A 11 -17.67 -0.39 9.26
N ASP A 12 -17.44 -1.21 10.29
CA ASP A 12 -17.28 -2.67 10.17
C ASP A 12 -18.39 -3.45 10.89
N GLY A 13 -19.28 -4.05 10.10
CA GLY A 13 -20.49 -4.70 10.62
C GLY A 13 -21.37 -3.70 11.38
N LEU A 14 -21.56 -3.96 12.67
CA LEU A 14 -22.35 -3.13 13.59
C LEU A 14 -21.53 -2.01 14.26
N PHE A 15 -20.21 -1.99 14.07
CA PHE A 15 -19.32 -1.03 14.71
C PHE A 15 -18.98 0.12 13.75
N ILE A 16 -19.04 1.35 14.22
CA ILE A 16 -18.59 2.55 13.52
C ILE A 16 -17.40 3.12 14.29
N TRP A 17 -16.32 3.37 13.57
CA TRP A 17 -15.08 3.90 14.10
C TRP A 17 -14.82 5.28 13.54
N ASP A 18 -14.44 6.18 14.44
CA ASP A 18 -14.13 7.56 14.13
C ASP A 18 -12.62 7.72 13.98
N ILE A 19 -12.17 7.83 12.73
CA ILE A 19 -10.76 8.00 12.40
C ILE A 19 -10.51 9.47 12.08
N PRO A 20 -9.71 10.20 12.88
CA PRO A 20 -9.41 11.60 12.59
C PRO A 20 -8.65 11.70 11.28
N THR A 21 -8.93 12.71 10.45
CA THR A 21 -8.22 12.93 9.18
C THR A 21 -6.72 13.07 9.43
N PHE A 22 -6.32 13.79 10.48
CA PHE A 22 -4.95 13.83 10.96
C PHE A 22 -4.88 13.36 12.40
N ASN A 23 -4.07 12.33 12.67
CA ASN A 23 -3.81 11.88 14.03
C ASN A 23 -2.97 12.93 14.76
N GLU A 24 -3.46 13.44 15.89
CA GLU A 24 -2.78 14.49 16.64
C GLU A 24 -1.36 14.09 17.08
N LYS A 25 -1.17 12.82 17.46
CA LYS A 25 0.15 12.30 17.84
C LYS A 25 1.11 12.34 16.66
N VAL A 26 0.63 12.00 15.46
CA VAL A 26 1.42 12.04 14.22
C VAL A 26 1.78 13.48 13.86
N VAL A 27 0.81 14.41 13.89
CA VAL A 27 1.07 15.83 13.58
C VAL A 27 2.05 16.43 14.59
N ARG A 28 1.87 16.15 15.88
CA ARG A 28 2.78 16.59 16.94
C ARG A 28 4.20 16.09 16.67
N GLU A 29 4.34 14.81 16.35
CA GLU A 29 5.64 14.20 16.07
C GLU A 29 6.33 14.83 14.84
N VAL A 30 5.57 15.07 13.76
CA VAL A 30 6.09 15.78 12.58
C VAL A 30 6.60 17.18 12.93
N ILE A 31 5.85 17.94 13.73
CA ILE A 31 6.24 19.30 14.14
C ILE A 31 7.49 19.25 15.03
N LEU A 32 7.55 18.35 16.01
CA LEU A 32 8.71 18.19 16.89
C LEU A 32 9.95 17.77 16.11
N ASN A 33 9.81 16.91 15.10
CA ASN A 33 10.89 16.53 14.20
C ASN A 33 11.35 17.71 13.34
N ALA A 34 10.43 18.48 12.76
CA ALA A 34 10.77 19.69 12.02
C ALA A 34 11.57 20.68 12.89
N VAL A 35 11.18 20.89 14.14
CA VAL A 35 11.90 21.79 15.07
C VAL A 35 13.26 21.22 15.49
N SER A 36 13.34 19.91 15.76
CA SER A 36 14.58 19.24 16.17
C SER A 36 15.63 19.14 15.05
N HIS A 37 15.17 19.09 13.81
CA HIS A 37 16.00 18.93 12.62
C HIS A 37 16.07 20.18 11.74
N ARG A 38 15.56 21.33 12.20
CA ARG A 38 15.68 22.61 11.49
C ARG A 38 17.14 23.03 11.38
N ASP A 39 17.58 23.53 10.22
CA ASP A 39 18.83 24.27 10.14
C ASP A 39 18.70 25.68 10.72
N TYR A 40 19.12 25.85 11.97
CA TYR A 40 19.08 27.13 12.68
C TYR A 40 20.07 28.18 12.19
N LYS A 41 20.98 27.85 11.26
CA LYS A 41 21.86 28.84 10.63
C LYS A 41 21.15 29.62 9.53
N THR A 42 20.04 29.11 9.01
CA THR A 42 19.25 29.76 7.96
C THR A 42 18.12 30.61 8.55
N ALA A 43 17.76 31.68 7.85
CA ALA A 43 16.64 32.55 8.21
C ALA A 43 15.26 31.96 7.85
N GLY A 44 15.20 30.85 7.10
CA GLY A 44 13.94 30.24 6.66
C GLY A 44 13.08 29.75 7.83
N SER A 45 11.76 29.90 7.77
CA SER A 45 10.87 29.37 8.81
C SER A 45 10.43 27.94 8.47
N ILE A 46 9.95 27.19 9.47
CA ILE A 46 9.20 25.96 9.21
C ILE A 46 7.83 26.37 8.68
N TRP A 47 7.48 25.92 7.48
CA TRP A 47 6.18 26.18 6.87
C TRP A 47 5.27 24.98 7.09
N ILE A 48 4.06 25.23 7.60
CA ILE A 48 3.01 24.23 7.76
C ILE A 48 1.84 24.67 6.88
N LYS A 49 1.55 23.89 5.84
CA LYS A 49 0.43 24.09 4.93
C LYS A 49 -0.60 23.00 5.19
N GLN A 50 -1.78 23.37 5.67
CA GLN A 50 -2.87 22.43 5.92
C GLN A 50 -3.94 22.58 4.84
N TYR A 51 -4.26 21.47 4.20
CA TYR A 51 -5.38 21.28 3.28
C TYR A 51 -6.39 20.30 3.90
N SER A 52 -7.52 20.09 3.23
CA SER A 52 -8.59 19.23 3.77
C SER A 52 -8.16 17.77 3.95
N ARG A 53 -7.25 17.26 3.09
CA ARG A 53 -6.78 15.86 3.11
C ARG A 53 -5.27 15.71 3.17
N GLU A 54 -4.53 16.82 3.23
CA GLU A 54 -3.07 16.80 3.31
C GLU A 54 -2.53 17.84 4.30
N ILE A 55 -1.47 17.49 5.03
CA ILE A 55 -0.63 18.46 5.76
C ILE A 55 0.78 18.37 5.20
N ILE A 56 1.30 19.50 4.74
CA ILE A 56 2.68 19.62 4.25
C ILE A 56 3.48 20.41 5.26
N VAL A 57 4.56 19.82 5.76
CA VAL A 57 5.53 20.47 6.65
C VAL A 57 6.86 20.57 5.93
N ALA A 58 7.29 21.80 5.67
CA ALA A 58 8.56 22.11 5.05
C ALA A 58 9.49 22.75 6.09
N SER A 59 10.65 22.15 6.31
CA SER A 59 11.66 22.62 7.26
C SER A 59 12.93 22.98 6.49
N PRO A 60 13.55 24.14 6.78
CA PRO A 60 14.79 24.53 6.13
C PRO A 60 15.96 23.64 6.59
N GLY A 61 16.90 23.45 5.68
CA GLY A 61 17.97 22.47 5.76
C GLY A 61 17.61 21.18 4.99
N GLY A 62 18.63 20.49 4.48
CA GLY A 62 18.48 19.15 3.92
C GLY A 62 18.71 18.05 4.95
N PHE A 63 18.57 16.79 4.53
CA PHE A 63 18.90 15.65 5.39
C PHE A 63 20.37 15.69 5.87
N PRO A 64 20.66 15.27 7.11
CA PRO A 64 22.04 15.11 7.59
C PRO A 64 22.85 14.17 6.71
N SER A 65 24.17 14.34 6.70
CA SER A 65 25.07 13.50 5.89
C SER A 65 24.86 12.01 6.18
N GLY A 66 24.59 11.25 5.12
CA GLY A 66 24.32 9.81 5.20
C GLY A 66 22.92 9.44 5.69
N ILE A 67 21.97 10.39 5.74
CA ILE A 67 20.53 10.18 5.92
C ILE A 67 19.80 10.62 4.64
N ASN A 68 18.75 9.90 4.26
CA ASN A 68 17.85 10.23 3.16
C ASN A 68 16.46 9.61 3.41
N ALA A 69 15.50 9.95 2.55
CA ALA A 69 14.12 9.45 2.64
C ALA A 69 14.02 7.91 2.63
N LYS A 70 15.00 7.21 2.04
CA LYS A 70 14.98 5.74 2.05
C LYS A 70 15.41 5.21 3.40
N ASN A 71 16.41 5.80 4.06
CA ASN A 71 17.02 5.23 5.27
C ASN A 71 16.64 5.88 6.61
N MET A 72 15.91 6.99 6.59
CA MET A 72 15.55 7.77 7.78
C MET A 72 14.74 6.97 8.84
N LEU A 73 14.04 5.92 8.40
CA LEU A 73 13.36 5.00 9.31
C LEU A 73 14.35 4.22 10.19
N TRP A 74 15.51 3.85 9.65
CA TRP A 74 16.46 2.95 10.33
C TRP A 74 17.70 3.67 10.85
N LYS A 75 17.95 4.88 10.36
CA LYS A 75 19.10 5.68 10.76
C LYS A 75 18.65 7.07 11.15
N GLN A 76 18.86 7.41 12.42
CA GLN A 76 18.50 8.70 12.98
C GLN A 76 19.71 9.42 13.53
N GLN A 77 19.81 10.71 13.18
CA GLN A 77 20.83 11.61 13.69
C GLN A 77 20.19 12.99 13.89
N PRO A 78 19.91 13.40 15.14
CA PRO A 78 19.35 14.72 15.39
C PRO A 78 20.35 15.80 14.97
N GLN A 79 19.90 16.75 14.17
CA GLN A 79 20.75 17.88 13.76
C GLN A 79 21.00 18.80 14.97
N ASN A 80 20.00 18.98 15.83
CA ASN A 80 20.09 19.81 17.03
C ASN A 80 19.90 18.97 18.29
N ARG A 81 20.97 18.28 18.73
CA ARG A 81 20.95 17.39 19.90
C ARG A 81 20.39 18.05 21.18
N ARG A 82 20.77 19.30 21.46
CA ARG A 82 20.29 20.03 22.65
C ARG A 82 18.77 20.26 22.63
N ILE A 83 18.20 20.53 21.45
CA ILE A 83 16.76 20.72 21.29
C ILE A 83 16.04 19.39 21.52
N ALA A 84 16.53 18.31 20.93
CA ALA A 84 15.99 16.97 21.16
C ALA A 84 16.05 16.57 22.65
N GLU A 85 17.16 16.88 23.35
CA GLU A 85 17.30 16.64 24.80
C GLU A 85 16.30 17.45 25.63
N VAL A 86 16.03 18.70 25.26
CA VAL A 86 15.00 19.53 25.91
C VAL A 86 13.62 18.91 25.71
N PHE A 87 13.27 18.52 24.48
CA PHE A 87 11.99 17.87 24.20
C PHE A 87 11.82 16.55 24.98
N ALA A 88 12.87 15.75 25.10
CA ALA A 88 12.85 14.55 25.93
C ALA A 88 12.61 14.88 27.42
N LYS A 89 13.32 15.87 27.96
CA LYS A 89 13.15 16.30 29.37
C LYS A 89 11.77 16.90 29.66
N CYS A 90 11.16 17.55 28.67
CA CYS A 90 9.80 18.08 28.76
C CYS A 90 8.72 17.00 28.55
N GLY A 91 9.10 15.74 28.27
CA GLY A 91 8.15 14.66 27.98
C GLY A 91 7.40 14.83 26.64
N LEU A 92 7.94 15.65 25.73
CA LEU A 92 7.35 15.88 24.41
C LEU A 92 7.74 14.79 23.40
N VAL A 93 8.90 14.16 23.60
CA VAL A 93 9.41 13.05 22.80
C VAL A 93 9.80 11.91 23.75
N GLU A 94 9.35 10.70 23.48
CA GLU A 94 9.57 9.54 24.36
C GLU A 94 11.05 9.10 24.36
N ARG A 95 11.69 9.02 23.18
CA ARG A 95 13.14 8.79 22.98
C ARG A 95 13.60 9.35 21.64
N ALA A 96 14.81 9.91 21.58
CA ALA A 96 15.48 10.18 20.30
C ALA A 96 15.68 8.82 19.59
N GLY A 97 15.11 8.63 18.41
CA GLY A 97 15.15 7.31 17.76
C GLY A 97 13.80 6.78 17.27
N GLN A 98 12.67 7.22 17.84
CA GLN A 98 11.37 6.52 17.67
C GLN A 98 10.28 7.38 17.02
N GLY A 99 10.60 8.64 16.70
CA GLY A 99 9.63 9.62 16.22
C GLY A 99 9.08 9.30 14.83
N ALA A 100 9.98 9.04 13.89
CA ALA A 100 9.60 8.66 12.52
C ALA A 100 8.75 7.39 12.51
N ASP A 101 9.09 6.41 13.35
CA ASP A 101 8.41 5.12 13.41
C ASP A 101 6.92 5.27 13.69
N ARG A 102 6.56 6.13 14.64
CA ARG A 102 5.17 6.41 15.03
C ARG A 102 4.36 7.00 13.88
N ILE A 103 4.96 7.87 13.06
CA ILE A 103 4.29 8.48 11.91
C ILE A 103 3.90 7.38 10.91
N PHE A 104 4.81 6.46 10.60
CA PHE A 104 4.57 5.37 9.66
C PHE A 104 3.58 4.34 10.23
N GLU A 105 3.78 3.94 11.48
CA GLU A 105 2.93 2.97 12.18
C GLU A 105 1.47 3.42 12.20
N GLU A 106 1.20 4.65 12.66
CA GLU A 106 -0.15 5.19 12.75
C GLU A 106 -0.77 5.39 11.36
N SER A 107 0.02 5.76 10.35
CA SER A 107 -0.46 5.87 8.96
C SER A 107 -0.93 4.52 8.43
N ILE A 108 -0.17 3.44 8.71
CA ILE A 108 -0.53 2.08 8.31
C ILE A 108 -1.76 1.59 9.07
N LYS A 109 -1.79 1.78 10.40
CA LYS A 109 -2.92 1.38 11.25
C LYS A 109 -4.23 2.05 10.84
N GLN A 110 -4.17 3.30 10.35
CA GLN A 110 -5.34 4.04 9.89
C GLN A 110 -5.67 3.81 8.40
N GLY A 111 -4.95 2.92 7.71
CA GLY A 111 -5.19 2.63 6.30
C GLY A 111 -4.87 3.80 5.36
N LYS A 112 -4.01 4.74 5.80
CA LYS A 112 -3.62 5.94 5.04
C LYS A 112 -2.33 5.71 4.27
N LEU A 113 -1.99 6.64 3.37
CA LEU A 113 -0.67 6.61 2.73
C LEU A 113 0.43 6.90 3.74
N LEU A 114 1.59 6.29 3.52
CA LEU A 114 2.81 6.61 4.25
C LEU A 114 3.18 8.08 4.05
N PRO A 115 3.90 8.69 5.01
CA PRO A 115 4.41 10.05 4.83
C PRO A 115 5.31 10.12 3.59
N ASP A 116 5.06 11.11 2.74
CA ASP A 116 5.82 11.32 1.51
C ASP A 116 6.90 12.38 1.73
N PHE A 117 8.10 12.09 1.23
CA PHE A 117 9.28 12.96 1.28
C PHE A 117 9.83 13.26 -0.12
N SER A 118 9.06 12.96 -1.17
CA SER A 118 9.46 13.11 -2.58
C SER A 118 9.88 14.53 -2.98
N HIS A 119 9.39 15.54 -2.26
CA HIS A 119 9.69 16.95 -2.47
C HIS A 119 10.89 17.48 -1.66
N THR A 120 11.62 16.61 -0.96
CA THR A 120 12.82 17.01 -0.20
C THR A 120 14.04 17.17 -1.12
N ASP A 121 14.85 18.20 -0.85
CA ASP A 121 16.13 18.45 -1.51
C ASP A 121 17.27 18.71 -0.50
N GLU A 122 18.39 19.29 -0.97
CA GLU A 122 19.58 19.58 -0.14
C GLU A 122 19.39 20.78 0.80
N HIS A 123 18.36 21.60 0.58
CA HIS A 123 18.12 22.86 1.27
C HIS A 123 16.81 22.87 2.05
N GLU A 124 15.87 21.98 1.74
CA GLU A 124 14.58 21.88 2.39
C GLU A 124 14.13 20.43 2.52
N VAL A 125 13.74 20.02 3.74
CA VAL A 125 13.05 18.75 3.99
C VAL A 125 11.55 19.00 3.99
N VAL A 126 10.85 18.34 3.06
CA VAL A 126 9.40 18.45 2.88
C VAL A 126 8.75 17.11 3.19
N LEU A 127 7.83 17.11 4.16
CA LEU A 127 7.04 15.95 4.57
C LEU A 127 5.56 16.22 4.28
N THR A 128 4.93 15.33 3.51
CA THR A 128 3.48 15.34 3.23
C THR A 128 2.78 14.22 3.99
N LEU A 129 1.89 14.57 4.91
CA LEU A 129 0.97 13.66 5.58
C LEU A 129 -0.33 13.57 4.79
N ASN A 130 -0.75 12.35 4.47
CA ASN A 130 -2.03 12.07 3.84
C ASN A 130 -3.09 11.75 4.90
N GLY A 131 -4.23 12.42 4.82
CA GLY A 131 -5.32 12.26 5.77
C GLY A 131 -6.41 11.30 5.31
N GLU A 132 -6.47 10.96 4.03
CA GLU A 132 -7.51 10.09 3.45
C GLU A 132 -7.23 8.60 3.69
N ILE A 133 -8.27 7.87 4.12
CA ILE A 133 -8.23 6.40 4.21
C ILE A 133 -8.24 5.84 2.78
N GLN A 134 -7.18 5.13 2.39
CA GLN A 134 -7.04 4.58 1.05
C GLN A 134 -7.55 3.16 0.92
N ASP A 135 -7.50 2.39 2.01
CA ASP A 135 -7.85 0.97 1.98
C ASP A 135 -8.62 0.55 3.24
N GLU A 136 -9.94 0.64 3.12
CA GLU A 136 -10.87 0.17 4.15
C GLU A 136 -10.75 -1.33 4.41
N ASN A 137 -10.45 -2.14 3.40
CA ASN A 137 -10.37 -3.60 3.58
C ASN A 137 -9.16 -3.98 4.42
N PHE A 138 -8.03 -3.31 4.19
CA PHE A 138 -6.84 -3.47 5.00
C PHE A 138 -7.07 -3.03 6.44
N LEU A 139 -7.78 -1.91 6.64
CA LEU A 139 -8.18 -1.44 7.96
C LEU A 139 -9.09 -2.45 8.69
N ARG A 140 -10.13 -2.99 8.02
CA ARG A 140 -11.00 -4.07 8.57
C ARG A 140 -10.17 -5.27 8.98
N PHE A 141 -9.18 -5.62 8.18
CA PHE A 141 -8.33 -6.76 8.46
C PHE A 141 -7.48 -6.55 9.71
N LEU A 142 -6.84 -5.38 9.86
CA LEU A 142 -6.08 -5.07 11.06
C LEU A 142 -6.97 -5.21 12.30
N GLU A 143 -8.17 -4.64 12.29
CA GLU A 143 -9.13 -4.80 13.41
C GLU A 143 -9.45 -6.27 13.72
N ARG A 144 -9.58 -7.12 12.70
CA ARG A 144 -9.88 -8.56 12.85
C ARG A 144 -8.70 -9.43 13.28
N VAL A 145 -7.46 -8.96 13.08
CA VAL A 145 -6.26 -9.60 13.66
C VAL A 145 -6.33 -9.51 15.19
N GLY A 146 -7.08 -8.55 15.73
CA GLY A 146 -7.38 -8.40 17.14
C GLY A 146 -6.35 -7.52 17.85
N GLN A 147 -6.83 -6.69 18.79
CA GLN A 147 -6.00 -5.68 19.46
C GLN A 147 -4.81 -6.30 20.23
N GLU A 148 -4.96 -7.48 20.81
CA GLU A 148 -3.88 -8.18 21.53
C GLU A 148 -2.73 -8.58 20.61
N GLN A 149 -3.03 -9.11 19.42
CA GLN A 149 -2.01 -9.44 18.42
C GLN A 149 -1.37 -8.17 17.86
N LEU A 150 -2.19 -7.16 17.52
CA LEU A 150 -1.68 -5.88 17.03
C LEU A 150 -0.78 -5.15 18.02
N SER A 151 -1.05 -5.26 19.33
CA SER A 151 -0.25 -4.62 20.38
C SER A 151 1.13 -5.23 20.53
N SER A 152 1.32 -6.47 20.07
CA SER A 152 2.61 -7.15 20.05
C SER A 152 3.47 -6.79 18.83
N LEU A 153 2.89 -6.14 17.82
CA LEU A 153 3.58 -5.78 16.59
C LEU A 153 4.37 -4.48 16.77
N THR A 154 5.55 -4.39 16.14
CA THR A 154 6.30 -3.14 16.05
C THR A 154 6.08 -2.47 14.69
N THR A 155 6.59 -1.25 14.54
CA THR A 155 6.57 -0.49 13.27
C THR A 155 7.08 -1.29 12.09
N GLU A 156 8.15 -2.07 12.26
CA GLU A 156 8.70 -2.92 11.19
C GLU A 156 7.71 -4.02 10.77
N ASP A 157 6.94 -4.59 11.69
CA ASP A 157 5.89 -5.56 11.35
C ASP A 157 4.80 -4.89 10.52
N PHE A 158 4.33 -3.70 10.92
CA PHE A 158 3.35 -2.93 10.16
C PHE A 158 3.88 -2.56 8.77
N LEU A 159 5.16 -2.20 8.66
CA LEU A 159 5.81 -1.93 7.37
C LEU A 159 5.83 -3.18 6.48
N VAL A 160 6.17 -4.34 7.03
CA VAL A 160 6.12 -5.61 6.28
C VAL A 160 4.70 -5.92 5.83
N LEU A 161 3.69 -5.76 6.70
CA LEU A 161 2.28 -5.93 6.34
C LEU A 161 1.87 -5.00 5.20
N HIS A 162 2.24 -3.72 5.27
CA HIS A 162 1.99 -2.74 4.23
C HIS A 162 2.63 -3.14 2.89
N LEU A 163 3.89 -3.57 2.90
CA LEU A 163 4.61 -3.99 1.70
C LEU A 163 3.98 -5.24 1.06
N VAL A 164 3.65 -6.25 1.87
CA VAL A 164 3.00 -7.48 1.42
C VAL A 164 1.62 -7.19 0.85
N HIS A 165 0.83 -6.38 1.55
CA HIS A 165 -0.49 -5.94 1.09
C HIS A 165 -0.44 -5.25 -0.28
N ARG A 166 0.55 -4.38 -0.50
CA ARG A 166 0.76 -3.67 -1.78
C ARG A 166 1.50 -4.49 -2.84
N ASN A 167 1.75 -5.79 -2.60
CA ASN A 167 2.55 -6.66 -3.47
C ASN A 167 3.94 -6.08 -3.82
N ARG A 168 4.54 -5.33 -2.90
CA ARG A 168 5.88 -4.76 -3.08
C ARG A 168 6.95 -5.72 -2.55
N PRO A 169 8.13 -5.77 -3.19
CA PRO A 169 9.22 -6.59 -2.69
C PRO A 169 9.68 -6.08 -1.32
N ILE A 170 9.91 -7.00 -0.40
CA ILE A 170 10.49 -6.66 0.91
C ILE A 170 11.97 -6.34 0.68
N PRO A 171 12.44 -5.14 1.07
CA PRO A 171 13.85 -4.78 0.94
C PRO A 171 14.75 -5.81 1.61
N SER A 172 15.89 -6.13 0.99
CA SER A 172 16.89 -7.03 1.58
C SER A 172 17.59 -6.41 2.79
N VAL A 173 17.52 -5.08 2.94
CA VAL A 173 18.10 -4.30 4.02
C VAL A 173 17.02 -3.33 4.52
N PRO A 174 16.78 -3.24 5.85
CA PRO A 174 17.43 -4.00 6.91
C PRO A 174 17.08 -5.50 6.91
N THR A 175 18.04 -6.35 7.30
CA THR A 175 17.85 -7.82 7.41
C THR A 175 16.67 -8.18 8.31
N ASP A 176 16.41 -7.33 9.32
CA ASP A 176 15.36 -7.51 10.30
C ASP A 176 13.97 -7.62 9.66
N LEU A 177 13.70 -6.98 8.52
CA LEU A 177 12.41 -7.08 7.83
C LEU A 177 12.09 -8.51 7.38
N LYS A 178 13.10 -9.31 7.00
CA LYS A 178 12.89 -10.74 6.70
C LYS A 178 12.60 -11.54 7.95
N ILE A 179 13.26 -11.23 9.07
CA ILE A 179 12.98 -11.86 10.36
C ILE A 179 11.53 -11.56 10.78
N ARG A 180 11.10 -10.30 10.65
CA ARG A 180 9.71 -9.87 10.90
C ARG A 180 8.71 -10.56 9.98
N LEU A 181 9.04 -10.74 8.71
CA LEU A 181 8.21 -11.51 7.79
C LEU A 181 7.98 -12.94 8.28
N HIS A 182 9.04 -13.65 8.69
CA HIS A 182 8.91 -15.00 9.24
C HIS A 182 8.11 -15.01 10.54
N HIS A 183 8.29 -14.01 11.40
CA HIS A 183 7.49 -13.83 12.60
C HIS A 183 5.99 -13.66 12.29
N LEU A 184 5.64 -12.80 11.33
CA LEU A 184 4.27 -12.59 10.87
C LEU A 184 3.65 -13.82 10.19
N VAL A 185 4.47 -14.65 9.54
CA VAL A 185 4.06 -15.96 9.02
C VAL A 185 3.77 -16.93 10.15
N HIS A 186 4.61 -16.96 11.18
CA HIS A 186 4.39 -17.80 12.37
C HIS A 186 3.11 -17.41 13.13
N LEU A 187 2.82 -16.10 13.23
CA LEU A 187 1.57 -15.58 13.79
C LEU A 187 0.33 -15.88 12.92
N GLY A 188 0.52 -16.36 11.68
CA GLY A 188 -0.58 -16.62 10.75
C GLY A 188 -1.26 -15.36 10.20
N ILE A 189 -0.62 -14.20 10.31
CA ILE A 189 -1.09 -12.92 9.74
C ILE A 189 -0.71 -12.85 8.26
N ILE A 190 0.47 -13.37 7.91
CA ILE A 190 0.96 -13.54 6.55
C ILE A 190 1.04 -15.02 6.22
N GLU A 191 0.82 -15.36 4.95
CA GLU A 191 0.97 -16.71 4.44
C GLU A 191 1.96 -16.74 3.27
N GLN A 192 2.80 -17.77 3.26
CA GLN A 192 3.71 -18.04 2.15
C GLN A 192 2.99 -18.89 1.10
N VAL A 193 3.08 -18.47 -0.16
CA VAL A 193 2.48 -19.10 -1.33
C VAL A 193 3.55 -19.40 -2.39
N GLY A 194 3.52 -20.61 -2.95
CA GLY A 194 4.44 -21.06 -4.00
C GLY A 194 5.58 -21.95 -3.50
N SER A 195 6.37 -22.50 -4.44
CA SER A 195 7.51 -23.36 -4.14
C SER A 195 8.65 -22.57 -3.47
N GLU A 196 9.51 -23.24 -2.70
CA GLU A 196 10.62 -22.63 -1.95
C GLU A 196 11.51 -21.69 -2.79
N ARG A 197 11.69 -21.98 -4.09
CA ARG A 197 12.49 -21.16 -5.02
C ARG A 197 11.82 -19.88 -5.52
N LYS A 198 10.49 -19.74 -5.39
CA LYS A 198 9.68 -18.56 -5.78
C LYS A 198 8.61 -18.27 -4.73
N ALA A 199 9.01 -18.27 -3.46
CA ALA A 199 8.13 -17.93 -2.35
C ALA A 199 7.57 -16.50 -2.51
N GLN A 200 6.25 -16.39 -2.50
CA GLN A 200 5.54 -15.12 -2.41
C GLN A 200 4.78 -15.07 -1.10
N TYR A 201 4.50 -13.86 -0.64
CA TYR A 201 3.83 -13.64 0.63
C TYR A 201 2.52 -12.91 0.37
N MET A 202 1.47 -13.32 1.06
CA MET A 202 0.15 -12.69 1.03
C MET A 202 -0.41 -12.55 2.43
N LEU A 203 -1.38 -11.66 2.62
CA LEU A 203 -2.14 -11.60 3.87
C LEU A 203 -2.96 -12.89 4.06
N CYS A 204 -3.28 -13.24 5.30
CA CYS A 204 -3.98 -14.49 5.57
C CYS A 204 -5.42 -14.50 5.06
N LYS A 205 -6.03 -15.70 5.02
CA LYS A 205 -7.41 -15.91 4.54
C LYS A 205 -8.44 -14.92 5.11
N LYS A 206 -8.28 -14.49 6.37
CA LYS A 206 -9.19 -13.55 7.04
C LYS A 206 -9.31 -12.22 6.30
N TYR A 207 -8.23 -11.71 5.71
CA TYR A 207 -8.22 -10.49 4.90
C TYR A 207 -9.13 -10.63 3.68
N TYR A 208 -8.90 -11.67 2.88
CA TYR A 208 -9.59 -11.88 1.60
C TYR A 208 -11.08 -12.16 1.78
N VAL A 209 -11.44 -13.01 2.75
CA VAL A 209 -12.86 -13.27 3.08
C VAL A 209 -13.56 -11.98 3.52
N GLY A 210 -12.88 -11.15 4.32
CA GLY A 210 -13.42 -9.86 4.77
C GLY A 210 -13.58 -8.81 3.67
N ALA A 211 -12.69 -8.83 2.68
CA ALA A 211 -12.74 -7.95 1.52
C ALA A 211 -13.72 -8.40 0.43
N GLY A 212 -14.51 -9.46 0.67
CA GLY A 212 -15.37 -10.10 -0.35
C GLY A 212 -14.56 -10.71 -1.51
N ARG A 213 -13.27 -11.00 -1.30
CA ARG A 213 -12.37 -11.53 -2.31
C ARG A 213 -12.22 -13.05 -2.16
N ILE A 214 -12.10 -13.75 -3.28
CA ILE A 214 -11.85 -15.19 -3.30
C ILE A 214 -10.40 -15.44 -2.85
N TYR A 215 -10.23 -16.07 -1.70
CA TYR A 215 -8.93 -16.49 -1.19
C TYR A 215 -8.49 -17.79 -1.86
N THR A 216 -7.31 -17.79 -2.50
CA THR A 216 -6.74 -18.98 -3.13
C THR A 216 -5.25 -19.08 -2.83
N LYS A 217 -4.87 -20.12 -2.07
CA LYS A 217 -3.50 -20.35 -1.54
C LYS A 217 -2.45 -20.75 -2.59
N ASN A 218 -2.85 -20.88 -3.86
CA ASN A 218 -1.98 -21.31 -4.97
C ASN A 218 -2.10 -20.32 -6.12
N ARG A 219 -1.02 -19.59 -6.45
CA ARG A 219 -0.99 -18.66 -7.59
C ARG A 219 -1.25 -19.35 -8.95
N GLY A 220 -0.97 -20.66 -9.05
CA GLY A 220 -1.35 -21.47 -10.20
C GLY A 220 -2.87 -21.65 -10.33
N VAL A 221 -3.57 -21.70 -9.21
CA VAL A 221 -5.04 -21.74 -9.16
C VAL A 221 -5.61 -20.33 -9.38
N ASP A 222 -4.95 -19.26 -8.92
CA ASP A 222 -5.36 -17.87 -9.22
C ASP A 222 -5.24 -17.56 -10.73
N ARG A 223 -4.16 -17.96 -11.41
CA ARG A 223 -4.02 -17.72 -12.86
C ARG A 223 -5.07 -18.48 -13.68
N GLU A 224 -5.30 -19.77 -13.39
CA GLU A 224 -6.31 -20.58 -14.08
C GLU A 224 -7.75 -20.20 -13.70
N ASN A 225 -7.99 -19.79 -12.45
CA ASN A 225 -9.31 -19.30 -12.02
C ASN A 225 -9.61 -17.92 -12.60
N ASN A 226 -8.63 -17.02 -12.69
CA ASN A 226 -8.77 -15.72 -13.36
C ASN A 226 -9.03 -15.89 -14.86
N LYS A 227 -8.37 -16.87 -15.51
CA LYS A 227 -8.70 -17.29 -16.88
C LYS A 227 -10.13 -17.79 -16.98
N LYS A 228 -10.58 -18.62 -16.04
CA LYS A 228 -11.94 -19.16 -16.02
C LYS A 228 -13.00 -18.06 -15.83
N LEU A 229 -12.77 -17.10 -14.92
CA LEU A 229 -13.67 -15.95 -14.71
C LEU A 229 -13.75 -15.04 -15.95
N LEU A 230 -12.61 -14.76 -16.59
CA LEU A 230 -12.59 -14.04 -17.87
C LEU A 230 -13.34 -14.80 -18.95
N LEU A 231 -13.15 -16.13 -19.02
CA LEU A 231 -13.82 -16.99 -19.99
C LEU A 231 -15.33 -17.04 -19.75
N GLU A 232 -15.78 -17.23 -18.50
CA GLU A 232 -17.20 -17.21 -18.11
C GLU A 232 -17.85 -15.88 -18.47
N TYR A 233 -17.18 -14.76 -18.23
CA TYR A 233 -17.67 -13.43 -18.60
C TYR A 233 -17.75 -13.24 -20.13
N ILE A 234 -16.75 -13.72 -20.87
CA ILE A 234 -16.73 -13.67 -22.35
C ILE A 234 -17.82 -14.60 -22.94
N LEU A 235 -18.05 -15.76 -22.33
CA LEU A 235 -19.12 -16.69 -22.70
C LEU A 235 -20.50 -16.08 -22.43
N ALA A 236 -20.68 -15.42 -21.28
CA ALA A 236 -21.93 -14.73 -20.96
C ALA A 236 -22.25 -13.58 -21.94
N ASN A 237 -21.23 -13.00 -22.58
CA ASN A 237 -21.35 -11.90 -23.54
C ASN A 237 -21.07 -12.33 -24.99
N ALA A 238 -21.25 -13.62 -25.32
CA ALA A 238 -20.85 -14.20 -26.60
C ALA A 238 -21.45 -13.51 -27.84
N GLN A 239 -22.66 -12.94 -27.75
CA GLN A 239 -23.35 -12.32 -28.89
C GLN A 239 -22.74 -10.98 -29.31
N ASN A 240 -22.29 -10.17 -28.35
CA ASN A 240 -21.83 -8.80 -28.59
C ASN A 240 -20.31 -8.64 -28.50
N GLY A 241 -19.62 -9.62 -27.90
CA GLY A 241 -18.19 -9.57 -27.63
C GLY A 241 -17.84 -8.64 -26.47
N SER A 242 -16.70 -8.88 -25.84
CA SER A 242 -16.25 -8.14 -24.66
C SER A 242 -15.10 -7.20 -25.00
N LYS A 243 -15.23 -5.91 -24.67
CA LYS A 243 -14.10 -4.96 -24.75
C LYS A 243 -13.14 -5.16 -23.58
N LEU A 244 -11.87 -4.78 -23.77
CA LEU A 244 -10.90 -4.82 -22.68
C LEU A 244 -11.33 -3.97 -21.47
N SER A 245 -11.92 -2.80 -21.71
CA SER A 245 -12.46 -1.91 -20.66
C SER A 245 -13.59 -2.55 -19.83
N GLN A 246 -14.29 -3.55 -20.38
CA GLN A 246 -15.34 -4.30 -19.69
C GLN A 246 -14.78 -5.54 -18.96
N LEU A 247 -13.59 -6.00 -19.33
CA LEU A 247 -12.91 -7.14 -18.72
C LEU A 247 -12.04 -6.73 -17.53
N CYS A 248 -11.46 -5.53 -17.53
CA CYS A 248 -10.69 -5.01 -16.40
C CYS A 248 -11.48 -4.97 -15.08
N PRO A 249 -12.77 -4.56 -15.05
CA PRO A 249 -13.57 -4.59 -13.83
C PRO A 249 -13.85 -5.99 -13.27
N VAL A 250 -13.79 -7.03 -14.11
CA VAL A 250 -13.99 -8.44 -13.69
C VAL A 250 -12.83 -8.91 -12.81
N LEU A 251 -11.62 -8.37 -13.04
CA LEU A 251 -10.42 -8.66 -12.27
C LEU A 251 -9.78 -7.36 -11.78
N PRO A 252 -10.41 -6.66 -10.81
CA PRO A 252 -9.98 -5.32 -10.38
C PRO A 252 -8.61 -5.30 -9.68
N LEU A 253 -8.07 -6.49 -9.37
CA LEU A 253 -6.76 -6.68 -8.75
C LEU A 253 -5.60 -6.76 -9.74
N LEU A 254 -5.91 -6.84 -11.04
CA LEU A 254 -4.92 -6.94 -12.11
C LEU A 254 -4.83 -5.63 -12.88
N SER A 255 -3.60 -5.22 -13.19
CA SER A 255 -3.36 -4.15 -14.15
C SER A 255 -3.85 -4.55 -15.54
N GLU A 256 -4.19 -3.57 -16.37
CA GLU A 256 -4.63 -3.80 -17.75
C GLU A 256 -3.64 -4.69 -18.54
N ARG A 257 -2.33 -4.50 -18.29
CA ARG A 257 -1.27 -5.33 -18.88
C ARG A 257 -1.34 -6.79 -18.46
N GLN A 258 -1.66 -7.08 -17.19
CA GLN A 258 -1.81 -8.45 -16.70
C GLN A 258 -3.08 -9.11 -17.24
N VAL A 259 -4.18 -8.37 -17.37
CA VAL A 259 -5.40 -8.87 -18.02
C VAL A 259 -5.12 -9.22 -19.49
N GLN A 260 -4.37 -8.38 -20.21
CA GLN A 260 -3.95 -8.66 -21.58
C GLN A 260 -3.07 -9.92 -21.69
N GLU A 261 -2.19 -10.18 -20.73
CA GLU A 261 -1.39 -11.42 -20.69
C GLU A 261 -2.28 -12.66 -20.53
N LEU A 262 -3.29 -12.61 -19.65
CA LEU A 262 -4.25 -13.71 -19.47
C LEU A 262 -5.09 -13.95 -20.73
N LEU A 263 -5.53 -12.89 -21.41
CA LEU A 263 -6.29 -12.99 -22.66
C LEU A 263 -5.43 -13.56 -23.81
N LYS A 264 -4.14 -13.19 -23.87
CA LYS A 264 -3.20 -13.82 -24.82
C LYS A 264 -3.07 -15.31 -24.56
N GLU A 265 -2.98 -15.72 -23.29
CA GLU A 265 -2.92 -17.14 -22.92
C GLU A 265 -4.19 -17.88 -23.32
N LEU A 266 -5.38 -17.35 -23.00
CA LEU A 266 -6.67 -17.92 -23.41
C LEU A 266 -6.79 -18.04 -24.94
N LYS A 267 -6.25 -17.08 -25.69
CA LYS A 267 -6.17 -17.12 -27.16
C LYS A 267 -5.22 -18.23 -27.63
N THR A 268 -4.04 -18.37 -27.03
CA THR A 268 -3.10 -19.46 -27.37
C THR A 268 -3.65 -20.83 -27.03
N GLN A 269 -4.50 -20.93 -26.00
CA GLN A 269 -5.23 -22.15 -25.62
C GLN A 269 -6.43 -22.45 -26.55
N GLY A 270 -6.75 -21.56 -27.49
CA GLY A 270 -7.86 -21.76 -28.44
C GLY A 270 -9.25 -21.60 -27.84
N LEU A 271 -9.39 -20.89 -26.71
CA LEU A 271 -10.68 -20.70 -26.02
C LEU A 271 -11.39 -19.40 -26.45
N ILE A 272 -10.64 -18.39 -26.88
CA ILE A 272 -11.16 -17.08 -27.31
C ILE A 272 -10.44 -16.58 -28.56
N TYR A 273 -11.09 -15.70 -29.32
CA TYR A 273 -10.49 -14.98 -30.44
C TYR A 273 -10.79 -13.47 -30.35
N ILE A 274 -10.02 -12.67 -31.10
CA ILE A 274 -10.14 -11.21 -31.13
C ILE A 274 -10.60 -10.77 -32.52
N LYS A 275 -11.55 -9.84 -32.57
CA LYS A 275 -12.05 -9.23 -33.81
C LYS A 275 -11.81 -7.71 -33.77
N GLY A 276 -11.03 -7.20 -34.71
CA GLY A 276 -10.66 -5.77 -34.84
C GLY A 276 -9.16 -5.49 -34.63
N MET A 277 -8.66 -4.38 -35.21
CA MET A 277 -7.23 -4.05 -35.28
C MET A 277 -6.78 -2.92 -34.31
N THR A 278 -7.68 -2.32 -33.51
CA THR A 278 -7.39 -1.11 -32.71
C THR A 278 -7.91 -1.20 -31.26
N LYS A 279 -7.93 -0.07 -30.53
CA LYS A 279 -8.48 0.07 -29.15
C LYS A 279 -9.95 -0.33 -29.00
N SER A 280 -10.67 -0.53 -30.10
CA SER A 280 -12.05 -1.02 -30.13
C SER A 280 -12.17 -2.53 -30.36
N SER A 281 -11.07 -3.27 -30.20
CA SER A 281 -11.06 -4.73 -30.37
C SER A 281 -11.98 -5.44 -29.37
N LEU A 282 -12.70 -6.43 -29.88
CA LEU A 282 -13.67 -7.22 -29.14
C LEU A 282 -13.19 -8.67 -29.02
N TRP A 283 -13.32 -9.23 -27.82
CA TRP A 283 -12.98 -10.62 -27.50
C TRP A 283 -14.24 -11.49 -27.54
N PHE A 284 -14.17 -12.60 -28.25
CA PHE A 284 -15.27 -13.55 -28.43
C PHE A 284 -14.85 -14.96 -28.00
N PRO A 285 -15.76 -15.79 -27.47
CA PRO A 285 -15.48 -17.18 -27.15
C PRO A 285 -15.47 -18.05 -28.42
N ILE A 286 -14.67 -19.10 -28.42
CA ILE A 286 -14.67 -20.12 -29.48
C ILE A 286 -15.60 -21.25 -29.02
N THR A 287 -16.86 -21.23 -29.45
CA THR A 287 -17.88 -22.22 -29.02
C THR A 287 -18.12 -23.36 -30.02
N THR A 288 -17.50 -23.35 -31.21
CA THR A 288 -17.56 -24.45 -32.19
C THR A 288 -16.42 -24.37 -33.22
N PRO A 289 -15.94 -25.50 -33.79
CA PRO A 289 -14.82 -25.53 -34.73
C PRO A 289 -15.27 -25.16 -36.15
N MET A 290 -15.72 -23.91 -36.36
CA MET A 290 -15.87 -23.32 -37.69
C MET A 290 -15.65 -21.81 -37.60
N ASP A 291 -14.38 -21.42 -37.47
CA ASP A 291 -13.82 -20.24 -38.13
C ASP A 291 -12.31 -20.23 -37.93
N LYS A 292 -11.62 -21.20 -38.56
CA LYS A 292 -10.21 -21.02 -38.91
C LYS A 292 -10.17 -20.24 -40.22
N THR A 293 -10.33 -18.92 -40.15
CA THR A 293 -9.86 -18.06 -41.25
C THR A 293 -8.44 -17.61 -40.92
N PRO A 294 -7.43 -17.95 -41.74
CA PRO A 294 -6.08 -17.44 -41.57
C PRO A 294 -6.01 -16.04 -42.18
N CYS A 295 -5.79 -15.01 -41.38
CA CYS A 295 -5.29 -13.73 -41.90
C CYS A 295 -3.84 -13.55 -41.44
N ASN A 296 -2.94 -14.18 -42.20
CA ASN A 296 -1.59 -13.70 -42.44
C ASN A 296 -1.46 -13.54 -43.95
N SER A 297 -1.45 -12.30 -44.45
CA SER A 297 -0.61 -11.91 -45.60
C SER A 297 -0.68 -10.41 -45.90
N VAL A 298 0.54 -9.84 -45.97
CA VAL A 298 1.02 -8.53 -46.44
C VAL A 298 0.87 -7.34 -45.48
#